data_AF-A0A1G1NCT8-F1
#
_entry.id   AF-A0A1G1NCT8-F1
#
_cell.length_a   1.000
_cell.length_b   1.000
_cell.length_c   1.000
_cell.angle_alpha   90.00
_cell.angle_beta   90.00
_cell.angle_gamma   90.00
#
_symmetry.space_group_name_H-M   'P 1'
#
loop_
_entity.id
_entity.type
_entity.pdbx_description
1 polymer ?
#
loop_
_entity_poly.entity_id
_entity_poly.type
_entity_poly.pdbx_seq_one_letter_code
_entity_poly.pdbx_strand_id
1 'polypeptide(L)'
;MAKLNDLFQEADWKAEKHVPVIEAPAKIKKQEAVSIALSVGKSIPHPNTTEHHIRWIEVYFHPNGEKFPYQIGRFEFNAHGESAQGPNMSTVYAQPAIGCSFKTEKSGTILASSYCNIHGLWENSQELNVE
;
A
#
# COMPACT_ATOMS: atom_id res chain seq x y z
N MET A 1 1.95 -27.43 -3.70
CA MET A 1 1.11 -26.54 -2.88
C MET A 1 1.44 -25.11 -3.27
N ALA A 2 0.45 -24.24 -3.44
CA ALA A 2 0.71 -22.83 -3.72
C ALA A 2 1.42 -22.18 -2.52
N LYS A 3 2.39 -21.31 -2.78
CA LYS A 3 3.03 -20.47 -1.75
C LYS A 3 2.48 -19.06 -1.86
N LEU A 4 2.34 -18.37 -0.73
CA LEU A 4 1.76 -17.02 -0.69
C LEU A 4 2.54 -16.02 -1.54
N ASN A 5 3.87 -16.11 -1.55
CA ASN A 5 4.74 -15.26 -2.37
C ASN A 5 4.49 -15.41 -3.87
N ASP A 6 3.96 -16.56 -4.32
CA ASP A 6 3.64 -16.80 -5.73
C ASP A 6 2.30 -16.15 -6.14
N LEU A 7 1.56 -15.56 -5.18
CA LEU A 7 0.24 -14.97 -5.38
C LEU A 7 0.25 -13.43 -5.38
N PHE A 8 1.39 -12.80 -5.05
CA PHE A 8 1.53 -11.36 -5.21
C PHE A 8 1.72 -11.03 -6.69
N GLN A 9 0.97 -10.03 -7.15
CA GLN A 9 1.02 -9.54 -8.52
C GLN A 9 1.77 -8.22 -8.61
N GLU A 10 2.51 -8.05 -9.70
CA GLU A 10 3.26 -6.85 -10.05
C GLU A 10 2.85 -6.38 -11.46
N ALA A 11 2.79 -5.07 -11.66
CA ALA A 11 2.52 -4.48 -12.97
C ALA A 11 2.96 -3.01 -12.99
N ASP A 12 2.96 -2.38 -14.17
CA ASP A 12 3.07 -0.93 -14.28
C ASP A 12 1.77 -0.28 -13.77
N TRP A 13 1.87 0.48 -12.68
CA TRP A 13 0.73 1.18 -12.06
C TRP A 13 0.04 2.20 -12.98
N LYS A 14 0.69 2.61 -14.07
CA LYS A 14 0.07 3.46 -15.10
C LYS A 14 -0.94 2.70 -15.96
N ALA A 15 -0.77 1.38 -16.08
CA ALA A 15 -1.63 0.49 -16.85
C ALA A 15 -2.51 -0.41 -15.96
N GLU A 16 -2.10 -0.63 -14.71
CA GLU A 16 -2.79 -1.50 -13.75
C GLU A 16 -3.14 -0.74 -12.46
N LYS A 17 -4.43 -0.74 -12.11
CA LYS A 17 -4.98 0.09 -11.02
C LYS A 17 -4.75 -0.49 -9.63
N HIS A 18 -4.41 -1.77 -9.52
CA HIS A 18 -4.31 -2.45 -8.22
C HIS A 18 -2.94 -2.30 -7.54
N VAL A 19 -1.92 -1.94 -8.31
CA VAL A 19 -0.55 -1.78 -7.80
C VAL A 19 -0.51 -0.68 -6.74
N PRO A 20 -0.02 -0.96 -5.51
CA PRO A 20 0.15 0.07 -4.50
C PRO A 20 1.30 1.01 -4.90
N VAL A 21 0.98 2.27 -5.19
CA VAL A 21 1.98 3.28 -5.52
C VAL A 21 2.60 3.83 -4.24
N ILE A 22 3.94 3.82 -4.18
CA ILE A 22 4.72 4.45 -3.12
C ILE A 22 5.19 5.81 -3.63
N GLU A 23 4.91 6.86 -2.87
CA GLU A 23 5.46 8.20 -3.06
C GLU A 23 6.31 8.53 -1.83
N ALA A 24 7.63 8.42 -1.97
CA ALA A 24 8.60 8.65 -0.91
C ALA A 24 9.82 9.43 -1.43
N PRO A 25 10.54 10.17 -0.57
CA PRO A 25 11.80 10.80 -0.96
C PRO A 25 12.81 9.73 -1.37
N ALA A 26 13.59 9.99 -2.43
CA ALA A 26 14.65 9.08 -2.86
C ALA A 26 15.85 9.06 -1.89
N LYS A 27 16.03 10.15 -1.14
CA LYS A 27 17.15 10.39 -0.22
C LYS A 27 16.68 11.15 1.02
N ILE A 28 17.19 10.77 2.19
CA ILE A 28 17.00 11.49 3.46
C ILE A 28 18.32 11.59 4.24
N LYS A 29 18.40 12.51 5.20
CA LYS A 29 19.49 12.51 6.19
C LYS A 29 19.22 11.48 7.28
N LYS A 30 20.28 11.00 7.95
CA LYS A 30 20.13 10.15 9.16
C LYS A 30 19.14 10.75 10.16
N GLN A 31 18.22 9.91 10.64
CA GLN A 31 17.17 10.24 11.63
C GLN A 31 16.13 11.28 11.18
N GLU A 32 16.18 11.75 9.94
CA GLU A 32 15.11 12.53 9.33
C GLU A 32 13.85 11.66 9.21
N ALA A 33 12.68 12.27 9.40
CA ALA A 33 11.43 11.56 9.22
C ALA A 33 11.21 11.29 7.72
N VAL A 34 11.02 10.01 7.38
CA VAL A 34 10.60 9.60 6.04
C VAL A 34 9.08 9.71 5.99
N SER A 35 8.57 10.73 5.31
CA SER A 35 7.14 10.83 5.00
C SER A 35 6.84 10.07 3.72
N ILE A 36 5.89 9.14 3.77
CA ILE A 36 5.46 8.37 2.61
C ILE A 36 3.97 8.53 2.40
N ALA A 37 3.56 8.66 1.14
CA ALA A 37 2.18 8.54 0.71
C ALA A 37 2.02 7.23 -0.06
N LEU A 38 0.96 6.49 0.22
CA LEU A 38 0.62 5.27 -0.48
C LEU A 38 -0.80 5.35 -1.03
N SER A 39 -1.01 4.81 -2.23
CA SER A 39 -2.34 4.76 -2.82
C SER A 39 -2.50 3.61 -3.80
N VAL A 40 -3.73 3.12 -3.95
CA VAL A 40 -4.14 2.21 -5.04
C VAL A 40 -5.09 2.96 -5.97
N GLY A 41 -4.96 2.73 -7.28
CA GLY A 41 -5.76 3.42 -8.29
C GLY A 41 -5.30 4.84 -8.62
N LYS A 42 -3.99 5.14 -8.45
CA LYS A 42 -3.40 6.48 -8.64
C LYS A 42 -3.60 7.04 -10.05
N SER A 43 -3.28 6.26 -11.08
CA SER A 43 -3.45 6.66 -12.50
C SER A 43 -4.84 6.30 -13.03
N ILE A 44 -5.28 5.09 -12.73
CA ILE A 44 -6.58 4.56 -13.16
C ILE A 44 -7.39 4.28 -11.90
N PRO A 45 -8.54 4.94 -11.68
CA PRO A 45 -9.33 4.72 -10.47
C PRO A 45 -9.73 3.24 -10.28
N HIS A 46 -9.56 2.76 -9.05
CA HIS A 46 -10.09 1.49 -8.59
C HIS A 46 -11.52 1.68 -8.05
N PRO A 47 -12.47 0.76 -8.31
CA PRO A 47 -13.79 0.81 -7.71
C PRO A 47 -13.78 0.84 -6.18
N ASN A 48 -14.79 1.47 -5.59
CA ASN A 48 -14.99 1.45 -4.15
C ASN A 48 -16.49 1.31 -3.88
N THR A 49 -17.00 0.11 -4.12
CA THR A 49 -18.39 -0.28 -3.87
C THR A 49 -18.42 -1.33 -2.78
N THR A 50 -19.59 -1.63 -2.22
CA THR A 50 -19.75 -2.71 -1.23
C THR A 50 -19.25 -4.07 -1.77
N GLU A 51 -19.35 -4.28 -3.08
CA GLU A 51 -18.98 -5.52 -3.77
C GLU A 51 -17.52 -5.58 -4.20
N HIS A 52 -16.88 -4.43 -4.48
CA HIS A 52 -15.53 -4.39 -5.05
C HIS A 52 -14.76 -3.17 -4.54
N HIS A 53 -13.74 -3.45 -3.72
CA HIS A 53 -12.95 -2.43 -3.05
C HIS A 53 -11.58 -2.95 -2.61
N ILE A 54 -10.65 -2.01 -2.42
CA ILE A 54 -9.39 -2.26 -1.74
C ILE A 54 -9.64 -2.30 -0.24
N ARG A 55 -9.16 -3.35 0.40
CA ARG A 55 -9.34 -3.56 1.85
C ARG A 55 -8.24 -2.90 2.66
N TRP A 56 -7.00 -2.98 2.18
CA TRP A 56 -5.86 -2.52 2.95
C TRP A 56 -4.64 -2.25 2.10
N ILE A 57 -3.73 -1.45 2.67
CA ILE A 57 -2.32 -1.34 2.27
C ILE A 57 -1.46 -1.68 3.50
N GLU A 58 -0.44 -2.52 3.30
CA GLU A 58 0.60 -2.78 4.29
C GLU A 58 1.94 -2.27 3.80
N VAL A 59 2.75 -1.78 4.73
CA VAL A 59 4.06 -1.22 4.43
C VAL A 59 5.10 -1.85 5.32
N TYR A 60 6.20 -2.23 4.71
CA TYR A 60 7.39 -2.73 5.37
C TYR A 60 8.60 -1.92 4.94
N PHE A 61 9.62 -1.92 5.78
CA PHE A 61 10.95 -1.46 5.41
C PHE A 61 11.93 -2.60 5.62
N HIS A 62 12.76 -2.87 4.60
CA HIS A 62 13.85 -3.82 4.67
C HIS A 62 15.18 -3.06 4.64
N PRO A 63 15.84 -2.85 5.80
CA PRO A 63 17.13 -2.19 5.82
C PRO A 63 18.21 -3.02 5.12
N ASN A 64 19.09 -2.36 4.38
CA ASN A 64 20.20 -3.02 3.70
C ASN A 64 21.08 -3.80 4.67
N GLY A 65 21.43 -5.03 4.29
CA GLY A 65 22.27 -5.93 5.09
C GLY A 65 21.55 -6.60 6.27
N GLU A 66 20.27 -6.34 6.48
CA GLU A 66 19.49 -7.03 7.50
C GLU A 66 18.81 -8.29 6.96
N LYS A 67 18.63 -9.28 7.85
CA LYS A 67 18.02 -10.57 7.48
C LYS A 67 16.51 -10.46 7.25
N PHE A 68 15.84 -9.54 7.91
CA PHE A 68 14.38 -9.47 7.97
C PHE A 68 13.87 -8.05 7.70
N PRO A 69 12.68 -7.91 7.09
CA PRO A 69 11.97 -6.65 7.04
C PRO A 69 11.23 -6.35 8.35
N TYR A 70 10.82 -5.10 8.53
CA TYR A 70 9.99 -4.65 9.65
C TYR A 70 8.72 -4.00 9.13
N GLN A 71 7.58 -4.36 9.72
CA GLN A 71 6.31 -3.73 9.39
C GLN A 71 6.28 -2.30 9.93
N ILE A 72 6.08 -1.33 9.05
CA ILE A 72 5.83 0.06 9.44
C ILE A 72 4.37 0.21 9.89
N GLY A 73 3.45 -0.39 9.14
CA GLY A 73 2.04 -0.33 9.48
C GLY A 73 1.16 -1.10 8.50
N ARG A 74 -0.07 -1.32 8.96
CA ARG A 74 -1.19 -1.82 8.18
C ARG A 74 -2.31 -0.81 8.26
N PHE A 75 -2.84 -0.43 7.10
CA PHE A 75 -3.87 0.58 6.98
C PHE A 75 -5.08 -0.05 6.31
N GLU A 76 -6.20 -0.09 7.04
CA GLU A 76 -7.44 -0.69 6.56
C GLU A 76 -8.43 0.38 6.10
N PHE A 77 -9.09 0.11 4.98
CA PHE A 77 -10.16 0.93 4.42
C PHE A 77 -11.44 0.13 4.62
N ASN A 78 -12.27 0.54 5.57
CA ASN A 78 -13.33 -0.33 6.11
C ASN A 78 -14.76 0.15 5.81
N ALA A 79 -14.93 1.28 5.13
CA ALA A 79 -16.25 1.78 4.74
C ALA A 79 -16.34 1.81 3.21
N HIS A 80 -17.32 1.11 2.65
CA HIS A 80 -17.51 0.94 1.20
C HIS A 80 -18.97 1.14 0.81
N GLY A 81 -19.65 2.09 1.45
CA GLY A 81 -21.03 2.43 1.13
C GLY A 81 -22.10 1.55 1.79
N GLU A 82 -21.75 0.50 2.54
CA GLU A 82 -22.71 -0.39 3.18
C GLU A 82 -23.57 0.31 4.25
N SER A 83 -24.89 0.08 4.23
CA SER A 83 -25.81 0.57 5.25
C SER A 83 -27.02 -0.35 5.45
N ALA A 84 -27.84 -0.06 6.47
CA ALA A 84 -29.11 -0.75 6.70
C ALA A 84 -30.15 -0.52 5.58
N GLN A 85 -29.96 0.49 4.72
CA GLN A 85 -30.84 0.75 3.57
C GLN A 85 -30.45 -0.08 2.34
N GLY A 86 -29.22 -0.64 2.32
CA GLY A 86 -28.71 -1.45 1.23
C GLY A 86 -27.21 -1.22 0.99
N PRO A 87 -26.60 -2.00 0.07
CA PRO A 87 -25.23 -1.75 -0.37
C PRO A 87 -25.13 -0.41 -1.10
N ASN A 88 -23.99 0.27 -0.98
CA ASN A 88 -23.69 1.54 -1.64
C ASN A 88 -24.58 2.75 -1.26
N MET A 89 -25.27 2.71 -0.11
CA MET A 89 -26.21 3.75 0.34
C MET A 89 -25.74 4.62 1.52
N SER A 90 -24.64 4.29 2.20
CA SER A 90 -24.19 5.04 3.40
C SER A 90 -23.58 6.42 3.11
N THR A 91 -23.21 6.68 1.86
CA THR A 91 -22.40 7.83 1.40
C THR A 91 -20.99 7.95 2.01
N VAL A 92 -20.58 7.02 2.87
CA VAL A 92 -19.26 6.98 3.51
C VAL A 92 -18.38 5.93 2.82
N TYR A 93 -17.27 6.39 2.23
CA TYR A 93 -16.33 5.56 1.49
C TYR A 93 -14.89 5.89 1.89
N ALA A 94 -14.20 4.94 2.52
CA ALA A 94 -12.78 5.04 2.84
C ALA A 94 -11.97 4.89 1.54
N GLN A 95 -11.23 5.92 1.16
CA GLN A 95 -10.40 5.89 -0.04
C GLN A 95 -9.09 5.13 0.23
N PRO A 96 -8.59 4.32 -0.72
CA PRO A 96 -7.38 3.54 -0.55
C PRO A 96 -6.12 4.40 -0.72
N ALA A 97 -6.00 5.44 0.10
CA ALA A 97 -4.90 6.38 0.11
C ALA A 97 -4.57 6.78 1.57
N ILE A 98 -3.30 6.69 1.95
CA ILE A 98 -2.82 7.04 3.29
C ILE A 98 -1.49 7.79 3.23
N GLY A 99 -1.22 8.55 4.28
CA GLY A 99 0.11 9.06 4.58
C GLY A 99 0.57 8.46 5.91
N CYS A 100 1.83 8.06 5.98
CA CYS A 100 2.47 7.70 7.24
C CYS A 100 3.92 8.15 7.25
N SER A 101 4.55 8.10 8.43
CA SER A 101 5.95 8.45 8.56
C SER A 101 6.68 7.47 9.47
N PHE A 102 7.96 7.27 9.17
CA PHE A 102 8.85 6.44 9.97
C PHE A 102 10.26 7.05 9.98
N LYS A 103 11.17 6.47 10.75
CA LYS A 103 12.58 6.88 10.82
C LYS A 103 13.49 5.68 10.62
N THR A 104 14.63 5.92 9.98
CA THR A 104 15.69 4.93 9.80
C THR A 104 17.05 5.63 9.76
N GLU A 105 18.10 4.89 10.11
CA GLU A 105 19.50 5.31 9.96
C GLU A 105 20.21 4.56 8.82
N LYS A 106 19.53 3.62 8.18
CA LYS A 106 20.05 2.78 7.11
C LYS A 106 19.25 2.98 5.83
N SER A 107 19.96 3.01 4.70
CA SER A 107 19.34 2.78 3.39
C SER A 107 18.64 1.42 3.36
N GLY A 108 17.66 1.28 2.49
CA GLY A 108 16.89 0.05 2.37
C GLY A 108 15.78 0.17 1.34
N THR A 109 14.85 -0.77 1.39
CA THR A 109 13.73 -0.84 0.47
C THR A 109 12.42 -0.66 1.23
N ILE A 110 11.59 0.28 0.79
CA ILE A 110 10.19 0.39 1.18
C ILE A 110 9.43 -0.63 0.34
N LEU A 111 8.70 -1.52 1.00
CA LEU A 111 7.87 -2.55 0.38
C LEU A 111 6.43 -2.24 0.71
N ALA A 112 5.56 -2.21 -0.30
CA ALA A 112 4.13 -2.02 -0.13
C ALA A 112 3.39 -3.21 -0.70
N SER A 113 2.38 -3.67 0.03
CA SER A 113 1.41 -4.62 -0.49
C SER A 113 -0.01 -4.11 -0.30
N SER A 114 -0.92 -4.54 -1.15
CA SER A 114 -2.35 -4.24 -1.06
C SER A 114 -3.19 -5.47 -1.35
N TYR A 115 -4.46 -5.41 -0.94
CA TYR A 115 -5.43 -6.47 -1.20
C TYR A 115 -6.73 -5.88 -1.72
N CYS A 116 -7.14 -6.36 -2.90
CA CYS A 116 -8.48 -6.17 -3.41
C CYS A 116 -9.34 -7.36 -2.99
N ASN A 117 -10.56 -7.10 -2.51
CA ASN A 117 -11.45 -8.13 -1.99
C ASN A 117 -11.79 -9.25 -3.00
N ILE A 118 -11.67 -8.98 -4.31
CA ILE A 118 -11.93 -9.95 -5.39
C ILE A 118 -10.75 -10.14 -6.37
N HIS A 119 -9.74 -9.27 -6.36
CA HIS A 119 -8.57 -9.34 -7.27
C HIS A 119 -7.25 -9.68 -6.57
N GLY A 120 -7.31 -10.16 -5.32
CA GLY A 120 -6.16 -10.74 -4.64
C GLY A 120 -5.11 -9.73 -4.22
N LEU A 121 -3.87 -10.20 -4.15
CA LEU A 121 -2.72 -9.50 -3.58
C LEU A 121 -1.87 -8.84 -4.66
N TRP A 122 -1.37 -7.65 -4.33
CA TRP A 122 -0.54 -6.82 -5.19
C TRP A 122 0.61 -6.25 -4.39
N GLU A 123 1.76 -6.04 -5.03
CA GLU A 123 2.92 -5.46 -4.38
C GLU A 123 3.67 -4.45 -5.24
N ASN A 124 4.49 -3.63 -4.58
CA ASN A 124 5.40 -2.70 -5.19
C ASN A 124 6.54 -2.38 -4.22
N SER A 125 7.66 -1.88 -4.74
CA SER A 125 8.80 -1.50 -3.93
C SER A 125 9.48 -0.23 -4.41
N GLN A 126 10.13 0.48 -3.49
CA GLN A 126 10.92 1.67 -3.78
C GLN A 126 12.16 1.74 -2.88
N GLU A 127 13.32 2.03 -3.45
CA GLU A 127 14.54 2.25 -2.67
C GLU A 127 14.52 3.60 -1.93
N LEU A 128 15.13 3.60 -0.74
CA LEU A 128 15.38 4.78 0.09
C LEU A 128 16.87 4.82 0.46
N ASN A 129 17.54 5.92 0.12
CA ASN A 129 18.93 6.15 0.51
C ASN A 129 19.03 7.07 1.73
N VAL A 130 19.91 6.71 2.67
CA VAL A 130 20.22 7.54 3.85
C VAL A 130 21.67 8.02 3.76
N GLU A 131 21.86 9.34 3.90
CA GLU A 131 23.17 10.02 3.92
C GLU A 131 23.50 10.58 5.32
#